data_AF-A0A957N3C3-F1
#
_entry.id   AF-A0A957N3C3-F1
#
_cell.length_a   1.000
_cell.length_b   1.000
_cell.length_c   1.000
_cell.angle_alpha   90.00
_cell.angle_beta   90.00
_cell.angle_gamma   90.00
#
_symmetry.space_group_name_H-M   'P 1'
#
loop_
_entity.id
_entity.type
_entity.pdbx_description
1 polymer ?
#
loop_
_entity_poly.entity_id
_entity_poly.type
_entity_poly.pdbx_seq_one_letter_code
_entity_poly.pdbx_strand_id
1 'polypeptide(L)'
;MELDEALRRYAGAATFKFGDGPELCAELLELVRAGRKTATCGALREFEEDGEAMPAVGRRDIALNWDGTPALVIETESVALERYCDVGESFALAEGENDSLAGWREDHRDYFTRNGGFDPEMMLVCERFRLVEDFARTSTEDRKRDVQLREITADTVREVTKLAVRPDQQVFVASNAVSLAEALFTDEAWYRAVYLGDEPVGFVMLYDESLRPSPPAAPDIALWRFMVCADFQGRGIGAAALQQVIAHVRSKGVFASLLVSYVPGPGCPEGFYLGAGFEHTGQMDEDEVILKLVL
;
A
#
# COMPACT_ATOMS: atom_id res chain seq x y z
N MET A 1 -9.11 -6.66 -5.03
CA MET A 1 -10.15 -7.64 -4.68
C MET A 1 -11.42 -7.20 -5.39
N GLU A 2 -12.04 -8.10 -6.15
CA GLU A 2 -13.26 -7.80 -6.91
C GLU A 2 -14.50 -7.83 -6.00
N LEU A 3 -15.56 -7.12 -6.39
CA LEU A 3 -16.80 -7.05 -5.60
C LEU A 3 -17.45 -8.43 -5.38
N ASP A 4 -17.46 -9.27 -6.41
CA ASP A 4 -17.99 -10.63 -6.31
C ASP A 4 -17.24 -11.50 -5.29
N GLU A 5 -15.94 -11.27 -5.14
CA GLU A 5 -15.13 -11.97 -4.14
C GLU A 5 -15.46 -11.47 -2.73
N ALA A 6 -15.61 -10.16 -2.57
CA ALA A 6 -16.02 -9.53 -1.32
C ALA A 6 -17.38 -10.06 -0.85
N LEU A 7 -18.36 -10.11 -1.74
CA LEU A 7 -19.72 -10.60 -1.45
C LEU A 7 -19.77 -12.09 -1.13
N ARG A 8 -18.90 -12.91 -1.75
CA ARG A 8 -18.75 -14.33 -1.36
C ARG A 8 -18.17 -14.47 0.03
N ARG A 9 -17.19 -13.64 0.39
CA ARG A 9 -16.53 -13.66 1.70
C ARG A 9 -17.46 -13.16 2.81
N TYR A 10 -18.26 -12.14 2.53
CA TYR A 10 -19.22 -11.53 3.43
C TYR A 10 -20.65 -11.83 2.95
N ALA A 11 -21.03 -13.10 3.02
CA ALA A 11 -22.35 -13.54 2.60
C ALA A 11 -23.46 -12.83 3.39
N GLY A 12 -24.41 -12.22 2.67
CA GLY A 12 -25.50 -11.44 3.27
C GLY A 12 -25.17 -9.95 3.49
N ALA A 13 -23.98 -9.49 3.08
CA ALA A 13 -23.65 -8.08 3.05
C ALA A 13 -24.52 -7.30 2.06
N ALA A 14 -25.00 -6.14 2.49
CA ALA A 14 -25.40 -5.07 1.58
C ALA A 14 -24.16 -4.27 1.13
N THR A 15 -24.30 -3.56 0.01
CA THR A 15 -23.27 -2.65 -0.48
C THR A 15 -23.81 -1.24 -0.51
N PHE A 16 -22.99 -0.26 -0.12
CA PHE A 16 -23.39 1.14 -0.11
C PHE A 16 -22.19 2.05 -0.40
N LYS A 17 -22.45 3.33 -0.64
CA LYS A 17 -21.42 4.38 -0.77
C LYS A 17 -21.69 5.46 0.27
N PHE A 18 -20.63 5.97 0.88
CA PHE A 18 -20.74 7.16 1.71
C PHE A 18 -20.85 8.41 0.84
N GLY A 19 -21.66 9.38 1.28
CA GLY A 19 -21.84 10.67 0.62
C GLY A 19 -22.61 10.61 -0.71
N ASP A 20 -22.74 11.76 -1.37
CA ASP A 20 -23.47 11.94 -2.64
C ASP A 20 -22.55 12.28 -3.83
N GLY A 21 -21.23 12.16 -3.65
CA GLY A 21 -20.24 12.43 -4.71
C GLY A 21 -18.88 11.76 -4.48
N PRO A 22 -18.01 11.69 -5.52
CA PRO A 22 -16.73 10.98 -5.45
C PRO A 22 -15.77 11.55 -4.39
N GLU A 23 -15.69 12.87 -4.28
CA GLU A 23 -14.79 13.54 -3.34
C GLU A 23 -15.20 13.27 -1.90
N LEU A 24 -16.50 13.46 -1.59
CA LEU A 24 -17.05 13.20 -0.26
C LEU A 24 -16.95 11.71 0.10
N CYS A 25 -17.26 10.81 -0.84
CA CYS A 25 -17.11 9.38 -0.65
C CYS A 25 -15.68 9.01 -0.22
N ALA A 26 -14.66 9.53 -0.91
CA ALA A 26 -13.27 9.30 -0.57
C ALA A 26 -12.90 9.85 0.83
N GLU A 27 -13.35 11.07 1.15
CA GLU A 27 -13.12 11.70 2.46
C GLU A 27 -13.73 10.88 3.60
N LEU A 28 -14.99 10.46 3.47
CA LEU A 28 -15.70 9.68 4.49
C LEU A 28 -15.06 8.31 4.71
N LEU A 29 -14.61 7.65 3.64
CA LEU A 29 -13.86 6.39 3.75
C LEU A 29 -12.55 6.59 4.53
N GLU A 30 -11.82 7.68 4.31
CA GLU A 30 -10.60 7.99 5.10
C GLU A 30 -10.91 8.25 6.58
N LEU A 31 -12.02 8.92 6.89
CA LEU A 31 -12.44 9.11 8.28
C LEU A 31 -12.74 7.78 8.99
N VAL A 32 -13.34 6.80 8.28
CA VAL A 32 -13.54 5.44 8.81
C VAL A 32 -12.20 4.74 9.00
N ARG A 33 -11.27 4.83 8.03
CA ARG A 33 -9.92 4.26 8.14
C ARG A 33 -9.13 4.81 9.33
N ALA A 34 -9.28 6.10 9.60
CA ALA A 34 -8.68 6.77 10.75
C ALA A 34 -9.35 6.45 12.09
N GLY A 35 -10.47 5.71 12.08
CA GLY A 35 -11.28 5.41 13.27
C GLY A 35 -12.02 6.63 13.83
N ARG A 36 -12.12 7.72 13.06
CA ARG A 36 -12.85 8.94 13.44
C ARG A 36 -14.33 8.82 13.16
N LYS A 37 -14.71 8.26 12.00
CA LYS A 37 -16.10 7.96 11.65
C LYS A 37 -16.44 6.54 12.07
N THR A 38 -17.38 6.43 13.01
CA THR A 38 -17.89 5.19 13.62
C THR A 38 -19.41 5.16 13.67
N ALA A 39 -20.05 6.14 13.02
CA ALA A 39 -21.49 6.23 12.88
C ALA A 39 -21.86 6.80 11.51
N THR A 40 -23.07 6.51 11.05
CA THR A 40 -23.66 7.04 9.83
C THR A 40 -25.17 7.13 9.98
N CYS A 41 -25.81 8.07 9.28
CA CYS A 41 -27.27 8.09 9.18
C CYS A 41 -27.76 8.22 7.74
N GLY A 42 -28.94 7.64 7.49
CA GLY A 42 -29.71 7.80 6.25
C GLY A 42 -31.16 8.18 6.58
N ALA A 43 -31.88 8.73 5.61
CA ALA A 43 -33.27 9.07 5.82
C ALA A 43 -34.12 7.79 5.87
N LEU A 44 -35.06 7.65 6.81
CA LEU A 44 -35.86 6.41 6.95
C LEU A 44 -36.57 6.01 5.63
N ARG A 45 -37.00 7.00 4.85
CA ARG A 45 -37.58 6.83 3.51
C ARG A 45 -36.72 6.04 2.52
N GLU A 46 -35.40 6.03 2.71
CA GLU A 46 -34.45 5.30 1.86
C GLU A 46 -34.48 3.79 2.13
N PHE A 47 -35.08 3.37 3.25
CA PHE A 47 -35.16 1.98 3.70
C PHE A 47 -36.60 1.42 3.70
N GLU A 48 -37.56 2.18 3.16
CA GLU A 48 -38.96 1.74 3.00
C GLU A 48 -39.11 0.74 1.83
N GLU A 49 -40.34 0.34 1.49
CA GLU A 49 -40.59 -0.66 0.43
C GLU A 49 -39.83 -0.32 -0.87
N ASP A 50 -39.10 -1.31 -1.42
CA ASP A 50 -38.20 -1.20 -2.58
C ASP A 50 -36.91 -0.34 -2.39
N GLY A 51 -36.60 0.08 -1.16
CA GLY A 51 -35.39 0.82 -0.79
C GLY A 51 -34.18 -0.05 -0.38
N GLU A 52 -33.21 0.60 0.29
CA GLU A 52 -32.03 -0.04 0.85
C GLU A 52 -32.37 -0.99 2.00
N ALA A 53 -31.55 -2.03 2.19
CA ALA A 53 -31.76 -2.99 3.26
C ALA A 53 -31.44 -2.36 4.62
N MET A 54 -32.45 -2.28 5.51
CA MET A 54 -32.28 -1.80 6.89
C MET A 54 -31.04 -2.41 7.56
N PRO A 55 -30.14 -1.60 8.16
CA PRO A 55 -29.00 -2.11 8.90
C PRO A 55 -29.47 -2.99 10.06
N ALA A 56 -28.70 -4.01 10.36
CA ALA A 56 -29.02 -4.98 11.40
C ALA A 56 -27.79 -5.24 12.25
N VAL A 57 -27.95 -5.22 13.58
CA VAL A 57 -26.84 -5.47 14.52
C VAL A 57 -26.15 -6.78 14.19
N GLY A 58 -24.82 -6.73 14.03
CA GLY A 58 -23.96 -7.84 13.65
C GLY A 58 -23.88 -8.11 12.14
N ARG A 59 -24.68 -7.44 11.30
CA ARG A 59 -24.52 -7.51 9.84
C ARG A 59 -23.22 -6.82 9.44
N ARG A 60 -22.55 -7.40 8.46
CA ARG A 60 -21.34 -6.84 7.88
C ARG A 60 -21.64 -6.35 6.48
N ASP A 61 -21.57 -5.05 6.28
CA ASP A 61 -21.84 -4.41 4.99
C ASP A 61 -20.57 -3.86 4.37
N ILE A 62 -20.56 -3.79 3.05
CA ILE A 62 -19.40 -3.39 2.25
C ILE A 62 -19.59 -1.95 1.77
N ALA A 63 -18.77 -1.04 2.29
CA ALA A 63 -18.66 0.30 1.76
C ALA A 63 -17.81 0.28 0.48
N LEU A 64 -18.29 0.89 -0.58
CA LEU A 64 -17.64 0.94 -1.89
C LEU A 64 -16.91 2.28 -2.11
N ASN A 65 -15.86 2.23 -2.92
CA ASN A 65 -15.34 3.42 -3.59
C ASN A 65 -16.37 3.95 -4.60
N TRP A 66 -16.19 5.19 -5.05
CA TRP A 66 -17.13 5.79 -6.00
C TRP A 66 -17.24 5.03 -7.33
N ASP A 67 -16.15 4.39 -7.77
CA ASP A 67 -16.10 3.56 -8.98
C ASP A 67 -16.80 2.18 -8.83
N GLY A 68 -17.30 1.86 -7.63
CA GLY A 68 -17.98 0.60 -7.32
C GLY A 68 -17.07 -0.52 -6.81
N THR A 69 -15.75 -0.28 -6.71
CA THR A 69 -14.83 -1.26 -6.12
C THR A 69 -14.99 -1.33 -4.58
N PRO A 70 -14.79 -2.50 -3.94
CA PRO A 70 -14.87 -2.61 -2.47
C PRO A 70 -13.81 -1.76 -1.76
N ALA A 71 -14.23 -0.94 -0.81
CA ALA A 71 -13.32 -0.12 0.00
C ALA A 71 -13.13 -0.71 1.40
N LEU A 72 -14.21 -0.84 2.17
CA LEU A 72 -14.18 -1.24 3.58
C LEU A 72 -15.31 -2.23 3.88
N VAL A 73 -15.13 -3.02 4.93
CA VAL A 73 -16.21 -3.78 5.58
C VAL A 73 -16.45 -3.19 6.95
N ILE A 74 -17.69 -2.82 7.24
CA ILE A 74 -18.13 -2.38 8.56
C ILE A 74 -19.05 -3.43 9.19
N GLU A 75 -19.10 -3.49 10.52
CA GLU A 75 -20.07 -4.29 11.26
C GLU A 75 -20.95 -3.38 12.10
N THR A 76 -22.25 -3.45 11.89
CA THR A 76 -23.26 -2.70 12.64
C THR A 76 -23.24 -3.12 14.12
N GLU A 77 -23.00 -2.17 15.01
CA GLU A 77 -23.02 -2.40 16.47
C GLU A 77 -24.36 -1.99 17.10
N SER A 78 -25.00 -0.94 16.57
CA SER A 78 -26.32 -0.50 17.01
C SER A 78 -27.07 0.23 15.91
N VAL A 79 -28.39 0.11 15.91
CA VAL A 79 -29.30 0.86 15.03
C VAL A 79 -30.38 1.52 15.89
N ALA A 80 -30.64 2.80 15.67
CA ALA A 80 -31.69 3.56 16.31
C ALA A 80 -32.48 4.36 15.28
N LEU A 81 -33.78 4.53 15.51
CA LEU A 81 -34.60 5.47 14.76
C LEU A 81 -34.75 6.74 15.57
N GLU A 82 -34.21 7.84 15.08
CA GLU A 82 -34.26 9.14 15.76
C GLU A 82 -34.74 10.22 14.79
N ARG A 83 -35.46 11.22 15.28
CA ARG A 83 -35.73 12.41 14.47
C ARG A 83 -34.45 13.20 14.30
N TYR A 84 -34.27 13.79 13.14
CA TYR A 84 -33.14 14.68 12.86
C TYR A 84 -32.90 15.73 13.96
N CYS A 85 -33.98 16.37 14.45
CA CYS A 85 -33.89 17.39 15.50
C CYS A 85 -33.49 16.86 16.88
N ASP A 86 -33.63 15.56 17.13
CA ASP A 86 -33.33 14.90 18.40
C ASP A 86 -31.93 14.28 18.45
N VAL A 87 -31.23 14.20 17.29
CA VAL A 87 -29.86 13.69 17.23
C VAL A 87 -28.96 14.48 18.18
N GLY A 88 -28.33 13.75 19.10
CA GLY A 88 -27.45 14.29 20.12
C GLY A 88 -26.00 14.45 19.65
N GLU A 89 -25.25 15.28 20.38
CA GLU A 89 -23.84 15.58 20.09
C GLU A 89 -22.94 14.33 20.06
N SER A 90 -23.21 13.35 20.93
CA SER A 90 -22.43 12.09 20.95
C SER A 90 -22.56 11.28 19.66
N PHE A 91 -23.68 11.36 18.95
CA PHE A 91 -23.86 10.71 17.65
C PHE A 91 -23.21 11.54 16.54
N ALA A 92 -23.50 12.84 16.51
CA ALA A 92 -22.91 13.76 15.54
C ALA A 92 -21.37 13.71 15.52
N LEU A 93 -20.72 13.71 16.69
CA LEU A 93 -19.26 13.58 16.77
C LEU A 93 -18.75 12.20 16.37
N ALA A 94 -19.56 11.15 16.53
CA ALA A 94 -19.18 9.80 16.10
C ALA A 94 -19.28 9.62 14.58
N GLU A 95 -20.01 10.47 13.86
CA GLU A 95 -19.96 10.54 12.41
C GLU A 95 -18.62 11.10 11.90
N GLY A 96 -17.85 11.77 12.76
CA GLY A 96 -16.45 12.12 12.53
C GLY A 96 -16.18 13.26 11.53
N GLU A 97 -17.22 13.75 10.84
CA GLU A 97 -17.17 14.79 9.81
C GLU A 97 -17.04 16.20 10.39
N ASN A 98 -17.59 16.42 11.58
CA ASN A 98 -17.65 17.73 12.21
C ASN A 98 -17.13 17.70 13.64
N ASP A 99 -16.63 18.84 14.11
CA ASP A 99 -16.19 19.04 15.49
C ASP A 99 -17.33 19.50 16.42
N SER A 100 -18.57 19.61 15.91
CA SER A 100 -19.73 20.06 16.71
C SER A 100 -21.07 19.56 16.15
N LEU A 101 -22.08 19.46 17.03
CA LEU A 101 -23.46 19.18 16.64
C LEU A 101 -24.04 20.24 15.69
N ALA A 102 -23.64 21.51 15.85
CA ALA A 102 -24.11 22.60 14.99
C ALA A 102 -23.63 22.42 13.54
N GLY A 103 -22.36 22.07 13.34
CA GLY A 103 -21.81 21.76 12.01
C GLY A 103 -22.48 20.54 11.40
N TRP A 104 -22.65 19.46 12.16
CA TRP A 104 -23.36 18.27 11.71
C TRP A 104 -24.78 18.61 11.21
N ARG A 105 -25.50 19.47 11.94
CA ARG A 105 -26.84 19.93 11.54
C ARG A 105 -26.85 20.81 10.29
N GLU A 106 -25.80 21.57 10.04
CA GLU A 106 -25.72 22.37 8.82
C GLU A 106 -25.50 21.45 7.61
N ASP A 107 -24.49 20.60 7.69
CA ASP A 107 -24.09 19.70 6.59
C ASP A 107 -25.18 18.70 6.24
N HIS A 108 -25.83 18.09 7.26
CA HIS A 108 -26.90 17.12 7.03
C HIS A 108 -28.17 17.77 6.51
N ARG A 109 -28.49 19.00 6.93
CA ARG A 109 -29.62 19.76 6.34
C ARG A 109 -29.38 19.96 4.85
N ASP A 110 -28.17 20.38 4.47
CA ASP A 110 -27.81 20.62 3.08
C ASP A 110 -27.83 19.31 2.27
N TYR A 111 -27.28 18.23 2.84
CA TYR A 111 -27.33 16.90 2.24
C TYR A 111 -28.76 16.43 1.99
N PHE A 112 -29.62 16.39 3.01
CA PHE A 112 -31.01 15.92 2.85
C PHE A 112 -31.83 16.86 1.96
N THR A 113 -31.54 18.16 1.94
CA THR A 113 -32.21 19.11 1.02
C THR A 113 -31.95 18.74 -0.45
N ARG A 114 -30.72 18.32 -0.78
CA ARG A 114 -30.38 17.86 -2.14
C ARG A 114 -30.86 16.44 -2.42
N ASN A 115 -30.92 15.60 -1.39
CA ASN A 115 -31.20 14.16 -1.50
C ASN A 115 -32.57 13.79 -0.93
N GLY A 116 -33.65 14.27 -1.56
CA GLY A 116 -35.03 13.85 -1.25
C GLY A 116 -35.84 14.78 -0.34
N GLY A 117 -35.25 15.89 0.12
CA GLY A 117 -35.91 16.92 0.91
C GLY A 117 -35.60 16.84 2.40
N PHE A 118 -35.37 18.01 2.99
CA PHE A 118 -35.12 18.18 4.41
C PHE A 118 -36.40 18.54 5.16
N ASP A 119 -36.65 17.86 6.27
CA ASP A 119 -37.63 18.22 7.29
C ASP A 119 -36.97 18.07 8.66
N PRO A 120 -37.03 19.06 9.57
CA PRO A 120 -36.40 18.96 10.88
C PRO A 120 -36.92 17.80 11.74
N GLU A 121 -38.13 17.29 11.48
CA GLU A 121 -38.74 16.16 12.18
C GLU A 121 -38.60 14.83 11.41
N MET A 122 -37.87 14.81 10.28
CA MET A 122 -37.67 13.57 9.52
C MET A 122 -37.00 12.49 10.36
N MET A 123 -37.47 11.26 10.19
CA MET A 123 -36.86 10.09 10.84
C MET A 123 -35.58 9.70 10.11
N LEU A 124 -34.52 9.47 10.89
CA LEU A 124 -33.24 8.95 10.44
C LEU A 124 -33.06 7.53 10.95
N VAL A 125 -32.40 6.70 10.14
CA VAL A 125 -31.81 5.45 10.58
C VAL A 125 -30.38 5.76 11.02
N CYS A 126 -30.15 5.80 12.32
CA CYS A 126 -28.87 6.10 12.94
C CYS A 126 -28.13 4.80 13.23
N GLU A 127 -27.03 4.56 12.53
CA GLU A 127 -26.18 3.39 12.67
C GLU A 127 -24.88 3.75 13.39
N ARG A 128 -24.45 2.92 14.35
CA ARG A 128 -23.07 2.88 14.83
C ARG A 128 -22.43 1.58 14.37
N PHE A 129 -21.17 1.66 13.97
CA PHE A 129 -20.44 0.54 13.41
C PHE A 129 -18.98 0.55 13.80
N ARG A 130 -18.33 -0.60 13.64
CA ARG A 130 -16.87 -0.75 13.70
C ARG A 130 -16.31 -1.18 12.36
N LEU A 131 -15.11 -0.72 12.03
CA LEU A 131 -14.35 -1.22 10.89
C LEU A 131 -13.91 -2.67 11.13
N VAL A 132 -14.21 -3.56 10.18
CA VAL A 132 -13.84 -4.99 10.21
C VAL A 132 -12.67 -5.27 9.28
N GLU A 133 -12.70 -4.76 8.06
CA GLU A 133 -11.65 -4.97 7.05
C GLU A 133 -11.48 -3.73 6.19
N ASP A 134 -10.22 -3.41 5.87
CA ASP A 134 -9.87 -2.39 4.89
C ASP A 134 -9.19 -3.06 3.69
N PHE A 135 -9.85 -3.02 2.53
CA PHE A 135 -9.35 -3.66 1.32
C PHE A 135 -8.15 -2.91 0.73
N ALA A 136 -7.95 -1.63 1.08
CA ALA A 136 -6.76 -0.88 0.69
C ALA A 136 -5.51 -1.32 1.48
N ARG A 137 -5.65 -1.59 2.79
CA ARG A 137 -4.54 -2.08 3.64
C ARG A 137 -4.15 -3.50 3.32
N THR A 138 -5.14 -4.35 3.03
CA THR A 138 -4.91 -5.70 2.50
C THR A 138 -4.17 -5.61 1.15
N SER A 139 -4.56 -4.67 0.27
CA SER A 139 -3.87 -4.49 -1.03
C SER A 139 -2.44 -3.94 -0.95
N THR A 140 -2.06 -3.17 0.08
CA THR A 140 -0.71 -2.58 0.15
C THR A 140 0.32 -3.58 0.69
N GLU A 141 -0.08 -4.41 1.65
CA GLU A 141 0.75 -5.53 2.11
C GLU A 141 0.76 -6.69 1.11
N ASP A 142 -0.36 -6.98 0.44
CA ASP A 142 -0.41 -8.00 -0.61
C ASP A 142 0.33 -7.57 -1.89
N ARG A 143 0.31 -6.27 -2.27
CA ARG A 143 1.19 -5.73 -3.33
C ARG A 143 2.68 -5.81 -2.96
N LYS A 144 3.03 -5.72 -1.68
CA LYS A 144 4.41 -5.97 -1.23
C LYS A 144 4.78 -7.46 -1.25
N ARG A 145 3.83 -8.36 -0.92
CA ARG A 145 3.99 -9.82 -1.01
C ARG A 145 4.07 -10.33 -2.45
N ASP A 146 3.53 -9.58 -3.39
CA ASP A 146 3.61 -9.88 -4.82
C ASP A 146 4.89 -9.35 -5.49
N VAL A 147 5.78 -8.72 -4.71
CA VAL A 147 7.13 -8.46 -5.18
C VAL A 147 7.87 -9.79 -5.31
N GLN A 148 8.58 -10.02 -6.41
CA GLN A 148 9.35 -11.24 -6.61
C GLN A 148 10.66 -10.97 -7.32
N LEU A 149 11.73 -11.65 -6.91
CA LEU A 149 12.99 -11.70 -7.67
C LEU A 149 12.94 -12.84 -8.68
N ARG A 150 12.81 -12.52 -9.97
CA ARG A 150 12.69 -13.52 -11.06
C ARG A 150 13.93 -13.58 -11.93
N GLU A 151 14.23 -14.77 -12.45
CA GLU A 151 15.30 -14.95 -13.43
C GLU A 151 14.99 -14.16 -14.71
N ILE A 152 16.04 -13.58 -15.28
CA ILE A 152 15.96 -12.89 -16.56
C ILE A 152 16.24 -13.92 -17.65
N THR A 153 15.32 -14.03 -18.61
CA THR A 153 15.40 -15.00 -19.71
C THR A 153 15.56 -14.26 -21.03
N ALA A 154 15.76 -15.00 -22.12
CA ALA A 154 15.78 -14.45 -23.47
C ALA A 154 14.48 -13.69 -23.82
N ASP A 155 13.35 -14.09 -23.24
CA ASP A 155 12.05 -13.47 -23.47
C ASP A 155 11.88 -12.18 -22.67
N THR A 156 12.40 -12.12 -21.44
CA THR A 156 12.19 -10.97 -20.53
C THR A 156 13.28 -9.92 -20.58
N VAL A 157 14.49 -10.26 -21.07
CA VAL A 157 15.66 -9.36 -21.04
C VAL A 157 15.39 -8.01 -21.72
N ARG A 158 14.64 -7.99 -22.83
CA ARG A 158 14.34 -6.74 -23.54
C ARG A 158 13.51 -5.77 -22.71
N GLU A 159 12.57 -6.26 -21.91
CA GLU A 159 11.74 -5.40 -21.07
C GLU A 159 12.53 -4.88 -19.88
N VAL A 160 13.33 -5.75 -19.25
CA VAL A 160 14.18 -5.38 -18.12
C VAL A 160 15.20 -4.30 -18.51
N THR A 161 15.77 -4.37 -19.71
CA THR A 161 16.72 -3.35 -20.20
C THR A 161 16.10 -1.97 -20.45
N LYS A 162 14.77 -1.88 -20.59
CA LYS A 162 14.06 -0.61 -20.80
C LYS A 162 13.69 0.10 -19.50
N LEU A 163 13.77 -0.59 -18.36
CA LEU A 163 13.45 0.01 -17.07
C LEU A 163 14.44 1.13 -16.75
N ALA A 164 13.91 2.26 -16.29
CA ALA A 164 14.70 3.44 -15.96
C ALA A 164 14.26 4.03 -14.62
N VAL A 165 15.23 4.51 -13.85
CA VAL A 165 14.98 5.38 -12.70
C VAL A 165 14.61 6.79 -13.18
N ARG A 166 14.17 7.64 -12.25
CA ARG A 166 13.93 9.05 -12.56
C ARG A 166 15.20 9.72 -13.09
N PRO A 167 15.11 10.76 -13.96
CA PRO A 167 16.28 11.39 -14.56
C PRO A 167 17.35 11.87 -13.58
N ASP A 168 16.93 12.37 -12.41
CA ASP A 168 17.82 12.83 -11.32
C ASP A 168 18.63 11.70 -10.68
N GLN A 169 18.20 10.45 -10.83
CA GLN A 169 18.84 9.29 -10.22
C GLN A 169 19.74 8.50 -11.19
N GLN A 170 19.68 8.79 -12.50
CA GLN A 170 20.41 8.02 -13.52
C GLN A 170 21.94 8.10 -13.35
N VAL A 171 22.44 9.14 -12.67
CA VAL A 171 23.88 9.28 -12.37
C VAL A 171 24.36 8.26 -11.33
N PHE A 172 23.46 7.74 -10.49
CA PHE A 172 23.83 6.83 -9.38
C PHE A 172 23.73 5.35 -9.75
N VAL A 173 23.23 5.01 -10.94
CA VAL A 173 23.05 3.62 -11.35
C VAL A 173 23.24 3.46 -12.86
N ALA A 174 24.09 2.53 -13.27
CA ALA A 174 24.21 2.20 -14.69
C ALA A 174 22.90 1.59 -15.21
N SER A 175 22.68 1.69 -16.52
CA SER A 175 21.54 1.03 -17.15
C SER A 175 21.60 -0.49 -16.93
N ASN A 176 20.43 -1.12 -16.91
CA ASN A 176 20.32 -2.57 -16.80
C ASN A 176 21.03 -3.28 -17.97
N ALA A 177 21.08 -2.67 -19.16
CA ALA A 177 21.82 -3.20 -20.30
C ALA A 177 23.34 -3.26 -20.05
N VAL A 178 23.93 -2.21 -19.47
CA VAL A 178 25.35 -2.20 -19.08
C VAL A 178 25.60 -3.23 -17.97
N SER A 179 24.74 -3.25 -16.95
CA SER A 179 24.87 -4.20 -15.83
C SER A 179 24.84 -5.66 -16.29
N LEU A 180 23.92 -6.00 -17.20
CA LEU A 180 23.85 -7.35 -17.79
C LEU A 180 25.05 -7.66 -18.69
N ALA A 181 25.60 -6.67 -19.39
CA ALA A 181 26.81 -6.87 -20.19
C ALA A 181 28.04 -7.12 -19.30
N GLU A 182 28.20 -6.38 -18.19
CA GLU A 182 29.24 -6.60 -17.18
C GLU A 182 29.12 -7.99 -16.54
N ALA A 183 27.88 -8.43 -16.28
CA ALA A 183 27.59 -9.75 -15.72
C ALA A 183 28.12 -10.91 -16.58
N LEU A 184 28.18 -10.76 -17.91
CA LEU A 184 28.67 -11.80 -18.82
C LEU A 184 30.17 -12.12 -18.63
N PHE A 185 30.91 -11.22 -17.99
CA PHE A 185 32.36 -11.33 -17.79
C PHE A 185 32.74 -11.38 -16.31
N THR A 186 31.77 -11.61 -15.42
CA THR A 186 31.97 -11.62 -13.97
C THR A 186 31.34 -12.87 -13.38
N ASP A 187 32.15 -13.85 -12.96
CA ASP A 187 31.67 -15.13 -12.42
C ASP A 187 30.86 -14.94 -11.10
N GLU A 188 31.14 -13.85 -10.39
CA GLU A 188 30.48 -13.46 -9.14
C GLU A 188 29.11 -12.80 -9.35
N ALA A 189 28.71 -12.55 -10.59
CA ALA A 189 27.48 -11.84 -10.89
C ALA A 189 26.24 -12.72 -10.67
N TRP A 190 25.47 -12.40 -9.64
CA TRP A 190 24.11 -12.88 -9.47
C TRP A 190 23.12 -11.76 -9.74
N TYR A 191 22.10 -11.98 -10.57
CA TYR A 191 21.12 -10.93 -10.89
C TYR A 191 19.70 -11.47 -11.06
N ARG A 192 18.72 -10.61 -10.79
CA ARG A 192 17.29 -10.88 -10.94
C ARG A 192 16.57 -9.62 -11.39
N ALA A 193 15.47 -9.79 -12.12
CA ALA A 193 14.49 -8.73 -12.28
C ALA A 193 13.56 -8.69 -11.07
N VAL A 194 13.19 -7.49 -10.65
CA VAL A 194 12.18 -7.26 -9.62
C VAL A 194 10.83 -7.17 -10.31
N TYR A 195 9.91 -8.04 -9.95
CA TYR A 195 8.54 -8.04 -10.44
C TYR A 195 7.57 -7.54 -9.37
N LEU A 196 6.47 -6.93 -9.81
CA LEU A 196 5.26 -6.71 -9.03
C LEU A 196 4.12 -7.42 -9.76
N GLY A 197 3.68 -8.56 -9.23
CA GLY A 197 2.82 -9.47 -9.99
C GLY A 197 3.55 -9.95 -11.24
N ASP A 198 2.99 -9.71 -12.41
CA ASP A 198 3.59 -10.09 -13.70
C ASP A 198 4.32 -8.96 -14.42
N GLU A 199 4.37 -7.77 -13.82
CA GLU A 199 5.05 -6.62 -14.41
C GLU A 199 6.50 -6.50 -13.90
N PRO A 200 7.51 -6.41 -14.78
CA PRO A 200 8.88 -6.10 -14.38
C PRO A 200 8.97 -4.63 -13.96
N VAL A 201 9.37 -4.38 -12.71
CA VAL A 201 9.40 -3.05 -12.09
C VAL A 201 10.77 -2.66 -11.56
N GLY A 202 11.77 -3.52 -11.64
CA GLY A 202 13.12 -3.18 -11.20
C GLY A 202 14.17 -4.23 -11.55
N PHE A 203 15.37 -4.03 -11.03
CA PHE A 203 16.52 -4.89 -11.26
C PHE A 203 17.43 -4.93 -10.03
N VAL A 204 17.99 -6.09 -9.75
CA VAL A 204 19.00 -6.29 -8.72
C VAL A 204 20.16 -7.13 -9.24
N MET A 205 21.36 -6.76 -8.83
CA MET A 205 22.60 -7.48 -9.07
C MET A 205 23.45 -7.50 -7.80
N LEU A 206 24.00 -8.66 -7.48
CA LEU A 206 24.94 -8.90 -6.41
C LEU A 206 26.30 -9.24 -6.99
N TYR A 207 27.33 -8.82 -6.28
CA TYR A 207 28.67 -9.38 -6.38
C TYR A 207 28.80 -10.46 -5.30
N ASP A 208 28.84 -11.72 -5.69
CA ASP A 208 28.81 -12.88 -4.79
C ASP A 208 30.05 -13.76 -5.01
N GLU A 209 31.04 -13.62 -4.12
CA GLU A 209 32.29 -14.38 -4.23
C GLU A 209 32.11 -15.89 -4.06
N SER A 210 30.98 -16.35 -3.51
CA SER A 210 30.69 -17.79 -3.38
C SER A 210 30.42 -18.46 -4.74
N LEU A 211 30.13 -17.67 -5.78
CA LEU A 211 29.92 -18.16 -7.15
C LEU A 211 31.21 -18.40 -7.93
N ARG A 212 32.36 -17.93 -7.43
CA ARG A 212 33.66 -18.17 -8.08
C ARG A 212 33.92 -19.67 -8.25
N PRO A 213 34.65 -20.09 -9.30
CA PRO A 213 35.06 -21.49 -9.47
C PRO A 213 35.87 -22.05 -8.28
N SER A 214 36.59 -21.18 -7.58
CA SER A 214 37.32 -21.48 -6.34
C SER A 214 37.02 -20.39 -5.30
N PRO A 215 35.92 -20.50 -4.54
CA PRO A 215 35.51 -19.46 -3.60
C PRO A 215 36.45 -19.43 -2.39
N PRO A 216 36.71 -18.24 -1.81
CA PRO A 216 37.48 -18.12 -0.57
C PRO A 216 36.74 -18.75 0.61
N ALA A 217 37.47 -19.04 1.70
CA ALA A 217 36.90 -19.66 2.90
C ALA A 217 35.88 -18.76 3.63
N ALA A 218 36.04 -17.44 3.50
CA ALA A 218 35.12 -16.43 4.00
C ALA A 218 34.79 -15.50 2.82
N PRO A 219 33.79 -15.83 1.99
CA PRO A 219 33.42 -15.03 0.83
C PRO A 219 32.70 -13.76 1.25
N ASP A 220 32.97 -12.68 0.52
CA ASP A 220 32.22 -11.43 0.62
C ASP A 220 31.02 -11.40 -0.33
N ILE A 221 30.04 -10.58 0.01
CA ILE A 221 28.89 -10.30 -0.85
C ILE A 221 28.47 -8.83 -0.77
N ALA A 222 28.22 -8.24 -1.93
CA ALA A 222 27.80 -6.84 -2.05
C ALA A 222 26.59 -6.68 -2.96
N LEU A 223 25.70 -5.74 -2.61
CA LEU A 223 24.65 -5.24 -3.49
C LEU A 223 25.28 -4.31 -4.53
N TRP A 224 25.53 -4.84 -5.73
CA TRP A 224 26.26 -4.14 -6.79
C TRP A 224 25.36 -3.22 -7.62
N ARG A 225 24.14 -3.66 -7.96
CA ARG A 225 23.13 -2.81 -8.62
C ARG A 225 21.78 -3.02 -7.99
N PHE A 226 21.05 -1.93 -7.80
CA PHE A 226 19.69 -1.98 -7.31
C PHE A 226 18.87 -0.82 -7.86
N MET A 227 17.76 -1.11 -8.52
CA MET A 227 16.87 -0.07 -9.04
C MET A 227 15.40 -0.50 -9.04
N VAL A 228 14.53 0.49 -8.87
CA VAL A 228 13.09 0.39 -9.10
C VAL A 228 12.72 1.44 -10.14
N CYS A 229 11.95 1.03 -11.14
CA CYS A 229 11.47 1.88 -12.22
C CYS A 229 10.73 3.10 -11.68
N ALA A 230 10.93 4.27 -12.31
CA ALA A 230 10.47 5.57 -11.84
C ALA A 230 8.98 5.57 -11.43
N ASP A 231 8.12 4.98 -12.26
CA ASP A 231 6.67 4.95 -12.07
C ASP A 231 6.22 4.16 -10.83
N PHE A 232 7.12 3.31 -10.30
CA PHE A 232 6.85 2.39 -9.20
C PHE A 232 7.55 2.82 -7.89
N GLN A 233 8.31 3.91 -7.89
CA GLN A 233 8.98 4.39 -6.70
C GLN A 233 8.01 5.00 -5.68
N GLY A 234 8.42 5.08 -4.41
CA GLY A 234 7.58 5.61 -3.31
C GLY A 234 6.50 4.67 -2.81
N ARG A 235 6.37 3.47 -3.39
CA ARG A 235 5.32 2.48 -3.06
C ARG A 235 5.80 1.33 -2.16
N GLY A 236 7.01 1.41 -1.62
CA GLY A 236 7.60 0.37 -0.76
C GLY A 236 8.15 -0.86 -1.50
N ILE A 237 8.11 -0.89 -2.84
CA ILE A 237 8.61 -2.00 -3.68
C ILE A 237 10.11 -2.23 -3.46
N GLY A 238 10.90 -1.16 -3.41
CA GLY A 238 12.35 -1.27 -3.16
C GLY A 238 12.66 -1.93 -1.82
N ALA A 239 11.91 -1.58 -0.76
CA ALA A 239 12.08 -2.21 0.54
C ALA A 239 11.73 -3.70 0.49
N ALA A 240 10.63 -4.08 -0.17
CA ALA A 240 10.23 -5.48 -0.31
C ALA A 240 11.23 -6.31 -1.13
N ALA A 241 11.77 -5.75 -2.23
CA ALA A 241 12.79 -6.40 -3.03
C ALA A 241 14.10 -6.58 -2.25
N LEU A 242 14.54 -5.55 -1.51
CA LEU A 242 15.73 -5.64 -0.65
C LEU A 242 15.58 -6.70 0.45
N GLN A 243 14.38 -6.84 1.05
CA GLN A 243 14.14 -7.91 2.02
C GLN A 243 14.28 -9.31 1.40
N GLN A 244 13.87 -9.51 0.14
CA GLN A 244 14.10 -10.78 -0.57
C GLN A 244 15.57 -11.03 -0.88
N VAL A 245 16.32 -9.98 -1.24
CA VAL A 245 17.78 -10.07 -1.38
C VAL A 245 18.40 -10.53 -0.06
N ILE A 246 18.08 -9.86 1.05
CA ILE A 246 18.61 -10.21 2.38
C ILE A 246 18.26 -11.66 2.74
N ALA A 247 17.02 -12.09 2.49
CA ALA A 247 16.61 -13.47 2.72
C ALA A 247 17.37 -14.47 1.84
N HIS A 248 17.60 -14.14 0.56
CA HIS A 248 18.42 -14.94 -0.36
C HIS A 248 19.85 -15.09 0.17
N VAL A 249 20.49 -13.98 0.56
CA VAL A 249 21.86 -13.99 1.08
C VAL A 249 21.95 -14.79 2.38
N ARG A 250 21.02 -14.57 3.33
CA ARG A 250 20.95 -15.36 4.59
C ARG A 250 20.78 -16.85 4.33
N SER A 251 19.98 -17.24 3.35
CA SER A 251 19.72 -18.66 3.04
C SER A 251 20.98 -19.43 2.63
N LYS A 252 22.01 -18.73 2.13
CA LYS A 252 23.29 -19.35 1.77
C LYS A 252 24.14 -19.71 2.99
N GLY A 253 23.98 -19.01 4.11
CA GLY A 253 24.63 -19.35 5.38
C GLY A 253 26.16 -19.21 5.42
N VAL A 254 26.78 -18.57 4.43
CA VAL A 254 28.24 -18.44 4.30
C VAL A 254 28.76 -17.01 4.46
N PHE A 255 27.88 -16.01 4.50
CA PHE A 255 28.25 -14.60 4.58
C PHE A 255 28.03 -14.05 5.98
N ALA A 256 29.02 -13.31 6.48
CA ALA A 256 28.89 -12.60 7.77
C ALA A 256 28.10 -11.29 7.63
N SER A 257 28.16 -10.65 6.46
CA SER A 257 27.48 -9.39 6.18
C SER A 257 27.17 -9.22 4.70
N LEU A 258 26.16 -8.41 4.40
CA LEU A 258 25.89 -7.87 3.06
C LEU A 258 26.40 -6.43 2.98
N LEU A 259 27.27 -6.15 2.00
CA LEU A 259 27.82 -4.82 1.76
C LEU A 259 27.01 -4.05 0.71
N VAL A 260 27.06 -2.73 0.75
CA VAL A 260 26.61 -1.85 -0.34
C VAL A 260 27.45 -0.58 -0.31
N SER A 261 27.72 -0.01 -1.49
CA SER A 261 28.39 1.27 -1.64
C SER A 261 27.50 2.27 -2.38
N TYR A 262 27.70 3.56 -2.13
CA TYR A 262 27.01 4.63 -2.86
C TYR A 262 27.85 5.92 -2.90
N VAL A 263 27.74 6.67 -4.00
CA VAL A 263 28.31 8.03 -4.09
C VAL A 263 27.48 9.00 -3.25
N PRO A 264 28.08 9.73 -2.28
CA PRO A 264 27.36 10.68 -1.45
C PRO A 264 26.93 11.92 -2.26
N GLY A 265 25.72 12.41 -2.01
CA GLY A 265 25.20 13.61 -2.69
C GLY A 265 23.71 13.81 -2.50
N PRO A 266 23.14 14.92 -2.99
CA PRO A 266 21.71 15.15 -2.98
C PRO A 266 20.96 14.00 -3.68
N GLY A 267 19.99 13.39 -2.97
CA GLY A 267 19.18 12.29 -3.52
C GLY A 267 19.85 10.91 -3.49
N CYS A 268 21.01 10.76 -2.84
CA CYS A 268 21.68 9.47 -2.68
C CYS A 268 20.82 8.48 -1.85
N PRO A 269 21.03 7.16 -2.01
CA PRO A 269 20.21 6.13 -1.37
C PRO A 269 20.53 5.86 0.12
N GLU A 270 21.37 6.66 0.75
CA GLU A 270 21.81 6.48 2.16
C GLU A 270 20.64 6.20 3.11
N GLY A 271 19.67 7.12 3.16
CA GLY A 271 18.52 6.99 4.06
C GLY A 271 17.66 5.74 3.80
N PHE A 272 17.63 5.25 2.56
CA PHE A 272 16.95 4.00 2.22
C PHE A 272 17.67 2.79 2.81
N TYR A 273 19.00 2.72 2.68
CA TYR A 273 19.79 1.61 3.24
C TYR A 273 19.83 1.64 4.77
N LEU A 274 20.00 2.82 5.38
CA LEU A 274 19.94 2.96 6.84
C LEU A 274 18.57 2.53 7.40
N GLY A 275 17.48 2.90 6.73
CA GLY A 275 16.13 2.45 7.08
C GLY A 275 15.92 0.94 6.96
N ALA A 276 16.74 0.25 6.16
CA ALA A 276 16.74 -1.21 6.02
C ALA A 276 17.67 -1.92 7.03
N GLY A 277 18.34 -1.18 7.91
CA GLY A 277 19.22 -1.71 8.96
C GLY A 277 20.70 -1.81 8.57
N PHE A 278 21.10 -1.23 7.44
CA PHE A 278 22.53 -1.08 7.12
C PHE A 278 23.17 -0.04 8.04
N GLU A 279 24.44 -0.24 8.35
CA GLU A 279 25.24 0.64 9.20
C GLU A 279 26.49 1.11 8.46
N HIS A 280 26.95 2.32 8.78
CA HIS A 280 28.21 2.82 8.25
C HIS A 280 29.39 1.97 8.73
N THR A 281 30.26 1.61 7.79
CA THR A 281 31.51 0.92 8.11
C THR A 281 32.63 1.88 8.53
N GLY A 282 32.49 3.16 8.18
CA GLY A 282 33.56 4.16 8.26
C GLY A 282 34.59 4.06 7.12
N GLN A 283 34.37 3.17 6.15
CA GLN A 283 35.23 2.98 4.99
C GLN A 283 34.65 3.64 3.73
N MET A 284 35.53 3.95 2.80
CA MET A 284 35.19 4.42 1.45
C MET A 284 35.92 3.57 0.42
N ASP A 285 35.28 3.30 -0.70
CA ASP A 285 35.90 2.75 -1.91
C ASP A 285 35.83 3.82 -3.00
N GLU A 286 36.99 4.29 -3.46
CA GLU A 286 37.11 5.50 -4.30
C GLU A 286 36.31 6.69 -3.74
N ASP A 287 35.20 7.08 -4.37
CA ASP A 287 34.29 8.14 -3.94
C ASP A 287 32.98 7.61 -3.30
N GLU A 288 32.85 6.30 -3.11
CA GLU A 288 31.66 5.66 -2.55
C GLU A 288 31.80 5.35 -1.06
N VAL A 289 30.74 5.64 -0.30
CA VAL A 289 30.62 5.28 1.13
C VAL A 289 30.15 3.84 1.25
N ILE A 290 30.85 3.04 2.06
CA ILE A 290 30.50 1.63 2.27
C ILE A 290 29.61 1.46 3.51
N LEU A 291 28.45 0.84 3.33
CA LEU A 291 27.56 0.37 4.39
C LEU A 291 27.59 -1.15 4.49
N LYS A 292 27.25 -1.68 5.66
CA LYS A 292 27.13 -3.12 5.91
C LYS A 292 25.84 -3.45 6.64
N LEU A 293 25.24 -4.59 6.31
CA LEU A 293 24.19 -5.24 7.09
C LEU A 293 24.74 -6.54 7.66
N VAL A 294 24.70 -6.71 8.98
CA VAL A 294 25.07 -7.97 9.64
C VAL A 294 23.95 -8.99 9.43
N LEU A 295 24.29 -10.20 9.01
CA LEU A 295 23.32 -11.21 8.54
C LEU A 295 22.89 -12.22 9.60
#